data_AF-A0A8T5JZU0-F1
#
_entry.id   AF-A0A8T5JZU0-F1
#
_cell.length_a   1.000
_cell.length_b   1.000
_cell.length_c   1.000
_cell.angle_alpha   90.00
_cell.angle_beta   90.00
_cell.angle_gamma   90.00
#
_symmetry.space_group_name_H-M   'P 1'
#
loop_
_entity.id
_entity.type
_entity.pdbx_description
1 polymer ?
#
loop_
_entity_poly.entity_id
_entity_poly.type
_entity_poly.pdbx_seq_one_letter_code
_entity_poly.pdbx_strand_id
1 'polypeptide(L)'
;MKIYDLLDTGEDEFIKEIYEDGIQSLSKFFGFTIKPVMIFVKDRKTINRLKNQETENWVVGWVEGNRIFMLHRDSYGIETSNTYDPKYYGATLKHEMVHVFHRNLSKNKMPLWLTEGIAIYLSGQVDMKEPVDTLKEFLDIEKYDQGNIYKESGFVIKKLIDKFGKEKLIELIKFTSVMKSKVEFLDKFKKIYGSELSYDWINSL
;
A
#
# COMPACT_ATOMS: atom_id res chain seq x y z
N MET A 1 16.68 23.71 -12.94
CA MET A 1 15.50 22.98 -12.45
C MET A 1 15.64 22.85 -10.95
N LYS A 2 14.94 23.67 -10.15
CA LYS A 2 14.96 23.50 -8.69
C LYS A 2 14.12 22.25 -8.39
N ILE A 3 14.77 21.10 -8.27
CA ILE A 3 14.27 20.06 -7.38
C ILE A 3 14.34 20.75 -6.04
N TYR A 4 13.19 21.13 -5.49
CA TYR A 4 13.19 21.47 -4.09
C TYR A 4 13.53 20.15 -3.39
N ASP A 5 14.76 20.02 -2.90
CA ASP A 5 15.09 19.05 -1.86
C ASP A 5 14.25 19.47 -0.64
N LEU A 6 12.97 19.13 -0.65
CA LEU A 6 12.04 19.38 0.45
C LEU A 6 12.29 18.29 1.49
N LEU A 7 13.32 18.52 2.29
CA LEU A 7 13.37 18.11 3.70
C LEU A 7 12.30 18.84 4.54
N ASP A 8 11.18 19.23 3.92
CA ASP A 8 10.20 20.15 4.46
C ASP A 8 8.90 19.43 4.82
N THR A 9 9.06 18.26 5.44
CA THR A 9 8.11 17.87 6.49
C THR A 9 8.27 18.76 7.73
N GLY A 10 9.29 19.62 7.77
CA GLY A 10 9.62 20.47 8.91
C GLY A 10 8.60 21.57 9.19
N GLU A 11 7.89 22.08 8.18
CA GLU A 11 6.89 23.13 8.38
C GLU A 11 5.45 22.60 8.53
N ASP A 12 5.09 21.45 7.94
CA ASP A 12 3.74 20.88 8.05
C ASP A 12 3.64 19.84 9.18
N GLU A 13 3.25 20.30 10.37
CA GLU A 13 3.08 19.45 11.56
C GLU A 13 2.09 18.29 11.32
N PHE A 14 1.06 18.47 10.50
CA PHE A 14 0.11 17.38 10.21
C PHE A 14 0.78 16.25 9.41
N ILE A 15 1.58 16.59 8.39
CA ILE A 15 2.35 15.58 7.64
C ILE A 15 3.36 14.89 8.54
N LYS A 16 4.04 15.65 9.40
CA LYS A 16 5.03 15.14 10.35
C LYS A 16 4.43 14.16 11.33
N GLU A 17 3.26 14.46 11.91
CA GLU A 17 2.54 13.55 12.81
C GLU A 17 2.19 12.23 12.11
N ILE A 18 1.67 12.28 10.89
CA ILE A 18 1.35 11.07 10.10
C ILE A 18 2.61 10.26 9.80
N TYR A 19 3.71 10.94 9.43
CA TYR A 19 4.98 10.27 9.18
C TYR A 19 5.51 9.59 10.44
N GLU A 20 5.52 10.26 11.59
CA GLU A 20 6.02 9.71 12.84
C GLU A 20 5.17 8.52 13.33
N ASP A 21 3.83 8.63 13.29
CA ASP A 21 2.91 7.51 13.57
C ASP A 21 3.14 6.35 12.60
N GLY A 22 3.29 6.65 11.31
CA GLY A 22 3.58 5.66 10.27
C GLY A 22 4.87 4.90 10.57
N ILE A 23 5.95 5.60 10.89
CA ILE A 23 7.23 4.98 11.26
C ILE A 23 7.05 4.08 12.47
N GLN A 24 6.41 4.58 13.55
CA GLN A 24 6.26 3.82 14.80
C GLN A 24 5.38 2.57 14.60
N SER A 25 4.19 2.75 14.03
CA SER A 25 3.21 1.68 13.86
C SER A 25 3.68 0.61 12.88
N LEU A 26 4.28 1.00 11.74
CA LEU A 26 4.82 0.06 10.76
C LEU A 26 6.08 -0.64 11.30
N SER A 27 6.94 0.06 12.03
CA SER A 27 8.10 -0.59 12.67
C SER A 27 7.67 -1.68 13.64
N LYS A 28 6.63 -1.41 14.45
CA LYS A 28 6.05 -2.40 15.36
C LYS A 28 5.40 -3.57 14.61
N PHE A 29 4.75 -3.31 13.48
CA PHE A 29 4.12 -4.35 12.68
C PHE A 29 5.16 -5.29 12.05
N PHE A 30 6.15 -4.72 11.35
CA PHE A 30 7.13 -5.46 10.56
C PHE A 30 8.35 -5.96 11.35
N GLY A 31 8.60 -5.41 12.55
CA GLY A 31 9.69 -5.81 13.43
C GLY A 31 11.06 -5.22 13.06
N PHE A 32 11.09 -4.18 12.24
CA PHE A 32 12.29 -3.40 11.91
C PHE A 32 11.91 -1.96 11.57
N THR A 33 12.86 -1.03 11.62
CA THR A 33 12.62 0.39 11.32
C THR A 33 13.30 0.81 10.04
N ILE A 34 12.57 1.53 9.19
CA ILE A 34 13.07 2.23 8.01
C ILE A 34 12.50 3.63 8.03
N LYS A 35 13.31 4.62 7.60
CA LYS A 35 12.88 6.00 7.40
C LYS A 35 12.83 6.30 5.90
N PRO A 36 11.63 6.29 5.27
CA PRO A 36 11.48 6.72 3.89
C PRO A 36 11.82 8.20 3.74
N VAL A 37 12.32 8.57 2.56
CA VAL A 37 12.50 9.97 2.18
C VAL A 37 11.21 10.48 1.56
N MET A 38 10.59 11.48 2.15
CA MET A 38 9.38 12.12 1.64
C MET A 38 9.73 13.23 0.65
N ILE A 39 9.05 13.26 -0.49
CA ILE A 39 9.19 14.28 -1.52
C ILE A 39 7.80 14.77 -1.90
N PHE A 40 7.46 15.99 -1.50
CA PHE A 40 6.19 16.61 -1.86
C PHE A 40 6.29 17.40 -3.16
N VAL A 41 5.34 17.19 -4.05
CA VAL A 41 5.23 17.87 -5.35
C VAL A 41 4.01 18.78 -5.37
N LYS A 42 4.10 19.95 -6.01
CA LYS A 42 3.06 20.98 -5.95
C LYS A 42 2.05 20.94 -7.10
N ASP A 43 2.32 20.19 -8.16
CA ASP A 43 1.50 20.20 -9.37
C ASP A 43 1.61 18.91 -10.20
N ARG A 44 0.57 18.64 -11.02
CA ARG A 44 0.50 17.49 -11.94
C ARG A 44 1.61 17.51 -12.98
N LYS A 45 2.02 18.68 -13.44
CA LYS A 45 3.09 18.82 -14.44
C LYS A 45 4.41 18.24 -13.92
N THR A 46 4.70 18.46 -12.64
CA THR A 46 5.86 17.89 -11.95
C THR A 46 5.72 16.38 -11.79
N ILE A 47 4.54 15.87 -11.42
CA ILE A 47 4.25 14.42 -11.39
C ILE A 47 4.53 13.79 -12.75
N ASN A 48 3.95 14.33 -13.82
CA ASN A 48 4.11 13.80 -15.18
C ASN A 48 5.58 13.78 -15.61
N ARG A 49 6.34 14.83 -15.27
CA ARG A 49 7.78 14.89 -15.57
C ARG A 49 8.57 13.83 -14.80
N LEU A 50 8.26 13.62 -13.51
CA LEU A 50 8.94 12.61 -12.69
C LEU A 50 8.61 11.18 -13.15
N LYS A 51 7.36 10.91 -13.56
CA LYS A 51 6.95 9.61 -14.10
C LYS A 51 7.27 9.40 -15.58
N ASN A 52 7.79 10.42 -16.27
CA ASN A 52 8.08 10.41 -17.70
C ASN A 52 6.87 10.02 -18.59
N GLN A 53 5.66 10.38 -18.16
CA GLN A 53 4.41 10.14 -18.90
C GLN A 53 3.29 11.02 -18.35
N GLU A 54 2.22 11.21 -19.11
CA GLU A 54 0.98 11.76 -18.55
C GLU A 54 0.37 10.77 -17.54
N THR A 55 -0.16 11.31 -16.45
CA THR A 55 -0.74 10.52 -15.37
C THR A 55 -2.18 10.91 -15.16
N GLU A 56 -2.99 9.92 -14.81
CA GLU A 56 -4.36 10.15 -14.40
C GLU A 56 -4.43 11.07 -13.18
N ASN A 57 -5.50 11.88 -13.11
CA ASN A 57 -5.67 12.87 -12.05
C ASN A 57 -5.83 12.27 -10.63
N TRP A 58 -6.14 10.97 -10.53
CA TRP A 58 -6.23 10.24 -9.27
C TRP A 58 -4.86 9.77 -8.75
N VAL A 59 -3.80 9.81 -9.56
CA VAL A 59 -2.44 9.45 -9.11
C VAL A 59 -1.90 10.58 -8.25
N VAL A 60 -1.83 10.37 -6.94
CA VAL A 60 -1.42 11.41 -5.96
C VAL A 60 -0.20 11.03 -5.14
N GLY A 61 0.24 9.78 -5.19
CA GLY A 61 1.43 9.28 -4.50
C GLY A 61 2.04 8.08 -5.23
N TRP A 62 3.34 7.85 -5.02
CA TRP A 62 4.02 6.61 -5.45
C TRP A 62 5.36 6.42 -4.75
N VAL A 63 5.88 5.18 -4.79
CA VAL A 63 7.20 4.81 -4.23
C VAL A 63 8.23 4.43 -5.30
N GLU A 64 9.42 5.03 -5.22
CA GLU A 64 10.63 4.60 -5.94
C GLU A 64 11.79 4.33 -4.98
N GLY A 65 12.21 3.07 -4.88
CA GLY A 65 13.20 2.67 -3.88
C GLY A 65 12.72 2.95 -2.46
N ASN A 66 13.45 3.81 -1.73
CA ASN A 66 13.12 4.30 -0.38
C ASN A 66 12.52 5.73 -0.40
N ARG A 67 12.16 6.25 -1.57
CA ARG A 67 11.58 7.59 -1.74
C ARG A 67 10.08 7.47 -1.97
N ILE A 68 9.32 8.29 -1.27
CA ILE A 68 7.88 8.45 -1.44
C ILE A 68 7.67 9.82 -2.06
N PHE A 69 7.03 9.84 -3.21
CA PHE A 69 6.56 11.06 -3.84
C PHE A 69 5.09 11.22 -3.55
N MET A 70 4.66 12.42 -3.16
CA MET A 70 3.26 12.68 -2.89
C MET A 70 2.87 14.11 -3.28
N LEU A 71 1.68 14.29 -3.84
CA LEU A 71 1.12 15.61 -4.09
C LEU A 71 0.93 16.33 -2.74
N HIS A 72 1.41 17.56 -2.65
CA HIS A 72 1.24 18.39 -1.48
C HIS A 72 -0.25 18.63 -1.19
N ARG A 73 -0.65 18.59 0.08
CA ARG A 73 -2.07 18.71 0.49
C ARG A 73 -2.75 19.98 -0.03
N ASP A 74 -2.02 21.09 -0.08
CA ASP A 74 -2.53 22.38 -0.58
C ASP A 74 -2.93 22.32 -2.07
N SER A 75 -2.35 21.40 -2.83
CA SER A 75 -2.63 21.20 -4.25
C SER A 75 -3.68 20.12 -4.50
N TYR A 76 -4.11 19.40 -3.47
CA TYR A 76 -4.92 18.19 -3.62
C TYR A 76 -6.32 18.47 -4.19
N GLY A 77 -6.96 19.56 -3.75
CA GLY A 77 -8.26 20.00 -4.28
C GLY A 77 -8.19 20.69 -5.65
N ILE A 78 -6.99 20.89 -6.20
CA ILE A 78 -6.76 21.60 -7.47
C ILE A 78 -6.33 20.61 -8.56
N GLU A 79 -5.40 19.71 -8.24
CA GLU A 79 -4.69 18.85 -9.21
C GLU A 79 -5.28 17.44 -9.31
N THR A 80 -6.36 17.17 -8.58
CA THR A 80 -6.99 15.85 -8.48
C THR A 80 -8.50 15.95 -8.67
N SER A 81 -9.11 14.86 -9.12
CA SER A 81 -10.56 14.70 -9.17
C SER A 81 -11.18 14.40 -7.80
N ASN A 82 -10.35 14.14 -6.79
CA ASN A 82 -10.79 13.79 -5.45
C ASN A 82 -10.97 15.04 -4.59
N THR A 83 -12.02 15.04 -3.77
CA THR A 83 -12.16 16.06 -2.72
C THR A 83 -11.07 15.84 -1.67
N TYR A 84 -10.42 16.92 -1.23
CA TYR A 84 -9.46 16.84 -0.15
C TYR A 84 -10.17 16.45 1.15
N ASP A 85 -9.70 15.35 1.74
CA ASP A 85 -10.08 14.91 3.08
C ASP A 85 -8.79 14.60 3.85
N PRO A 86 -8.56 15.20 5.04
CA PRO A 86 -7.31 15.03 5.77
C PRO A 86 -7.10 13.58 6.22
N LYS A 87 -8.16 12.87 6.61
CA LYS A 87 -8.06 11.47 7.04
C LYS A 87 -7.65 10.58 5.88
N TYR A 88 -8.25 10.76 4.71
CA TYR A 88 -7.91 10.04 3.49
C TYR A 88 -6.48 10.36 3.03
N TYR A 89 -6.10 11.65 3.04
CA TYR A 89 -4.74 12.08 2.70
C TYR A 89 -3.70 11.41 3.59
N GLY A 90 -3.91 11.41 4.91
CA GLY A 90 -3.02 10.75 5.85
C GLY A 90 -2.93 9.24 5.65
N ALA A 91 -4.06 8.61 5.33
CA ALA A 91 -4.08 7.18 4.99
C ALA A 91 -3.34 6.88 3.68
N THR A 92 -3.46 7.72 2.65
CA THR A 92 -2.67 7.59 1.41
C THR A 92 -1.18 7.74 1.68
N LEU A 93 -0.76 8.69 2.52
CA LEU A 93 0.64 8.82 2.90
C LEU A 93 1.15 7.55 3.59
N LYS A 94 0.39 7.03 4.56
CA LYS A 94 0.72 5.79 5.27
C LYS A 94 0.73 4.58 4.33
N HIS A 95 -0.15 4.54 3.33
CA HIS A 95 -0.20 3.51 2.29
C HIS A 95 1.11 3.45 1.51
N GLU A 96 1.62 4.60 1.05
CA GLU A 96 2.93 4.66 0.38
C GLU A 96 4.08 4.25 1.31
N MET A 97 4.01 4.60 2.60
CA MET A 97 4.99 4.13 3.59
C MET A 97 4.99 2.60 3.70
N VAL A 98 3.82 1.96 3.71
CA VAL A 98 3.70 0.50 3.75
C VAL A 98 4.42 -0.15 2.57
N HIS A 99 4.33 0.43 1.37
CA HIS A 99 5.08 -0.05 0.20
C HIS A 99 6.59 -0.07 0.41
N VAL A 100 7.14 0.96 1.08
CA VAL A 100 8.57 0.99 1.41
C VAL A 100 8.92 -0.14 2.38
N PHE A 101 8.14 -0.35 3.44
CA PHE A 101 8.41 -1.40 4.43
C PHE A 101 8.36 -2.80 3.81
N HIS A 102 7.28 -3.17 3.12
CA HIS A 102 7.17 -4.54 2.61
C HIS A 102 8.11 -4.82 1.45
N ARG A 103 8.51 -3.82 0.66
CA ARG A 103 9.52 -3.99 -0.41
C ARG A 103 10.86 -4.46 0.16
N ASN A 104 11.22 -4.02 1.36
CA ASN A 104 12.44 -4.46 2.04
C ASN A 104 12.38 -5.94 2.49
N LEU A 105 11.18 -6.46 2.75
CA LEU A 105 10.99 -7.88 3.05
C LEU A 105 10.82 -8.75 1.80
N SER A 106 10.11 -8.26 0.79
CA SER A 106 9.64 -9.05 -0.36
C SER A 106 10.53 -8.93 -1.60
N LYS A 107 11.46 -7.99 -1.64
CA LYS A 107 12.22 -7.63 -2.85
C LYS A 107 11.32 -7.36 -4.07
N ASN A 108 10.11 -6.85 -3.82
CA ASN A 108 9.11 -6.49 -4.84
C ASN A 108 8.59 -7.68 -5.67
N LYS A 109 8.54 -8.88 -5.10
CA LYS A 109 8.09 -10.11 -5.77
C LYS A 109 6.71 -10.60 -5.32
N MET A 110 5.85 -9.74 -4.77
CA MET A 110 4.54 -10.16 -4.28
C MET A 110 3.46 -10.07 -5.37
N PRO A 111 2.43 -10.94 -5.33
CA PRO A 111 1.19 -10.71 -6.07
C PRO A 111 0.61 -9.33 -5.74
N LEU A 112 0.02 -8.67 -6.74
CA LEU A 112 -0.50 -7.31 -6.60
C LEU A 112 -1.53 -7.19 -5.46
N TRP A 113 -2.48 -8.13 -5.36
CA TRP A 113 -3.46 -8.13 -4.28
C TRP A 113 -2.83 -8.17 -2.89
N LEU A 114 -1.70 -8.87 -2.73
CA LEU A 114 -1.01 -8.95 -1.44
C LEU A 114 -0.32 -7.60 -1.14
N THR A 115 0.35 -7.04 -2.14
CA THR A 115 0.99 -5.72 -2.07
C THR A 115 0.00 -4.62 -1.68
N GLU A 116 -1.09 -4.48 -2.43
CA GLU A 116 -2.09 -3.44 -2.21
C GLU A 116 -2.94 -3.72 -0.98
N GLY A 117 -3.29 -4.99 -0.74
CA GLY A 117 -4.07 -5.37 0.43
C GLY A 117 -3.37 -5.03 1.74
N ILE A 118 -2.06 -5.26 1.82
CA ILE A 118 -1.27 -4.92 3.01
C ILE A 118 -1.24 -3.40 3.19
N ALA A 119 -1.06 -2.65 2.11
CA ALA A 119 -1.05 -1.19 2.13
C ALA A 119 -2.41 -0.60 2.55
N ILE A 120 -3.52 -1.11 2.02
CA ILE A 120 -4.89 -0.73 2.39
C ILE A 120 -5.21 -1.06 3.84
N TYR A 121 -4.83 -2.26 4.30
CA TYR A 121 -5.10 -2.67 5.68
C TYR A 121 -4.30 -1.84 6.69
N LEU A 122 -2.97 -1.75 6.52
CA LEU A 122 -2.11 -1.08 7.50
C LEU A 122 -2.20 0.45 7.49
N SER A 123 -2.67 1.04 6.38
CA SER A 123 -2.99 2.47 6.32
C SER A 123 -4.31 2.84 7.00
N GLY A 124 -5.17 1.85 7.30
CA GLY A 124 -6.53 2.08 7.77
C GLY A 124 -7.52 2.44 6.67
N GLN A 125 -7.13 2.39 5.39
CA GLN A 125 -8.05 2.62 4.27
C GLN A 125 -9.16 1.57 4.19
N VAL A 126 -8.95 0.37 4.75
CA VAL A 126 -9.99 -0.67 4.83
C VAL A 126 -11.23 -0.18 5.59
N ASP A 127 -11.05 0.63 6.65
CA ASP A 127 -12.15 1.15 7.48
C ASP A 127 -12.84 2.38 6.86
N MET A 128 -12.35 2.85 5.70
CA MET A 128 -12.93 3.96 4.94
C MET A 128 -13.74 3.47 3.74
N LYS A 129 -13.80 2.16 3.53
CA LYS A 129 -14.48 1.53 2.40
C LYS A 129 -15.79 0.90 2.88
N GLU A 130 -16.75 0.85 1.98
CA GLU A 130 -17.95 0.04 2.19
C GLU A 130 -17.56 -1.42 2.40
N PRO A 131 -18.15 -2.10 3.42
CA PRO A 131 -17.95 -3.52 3.63
C PRO A 131 -18.27 -4.32 2.36
N VAL A 132 -17.46 -5.34 2.09
CA VAL A 132 -17.69 -6.27 0.98
C VAL A 132 -18.21 -7.59 1.54
N ASP A 133 -19.46 -7.92 1.24
CA ASP A 133 -20.11 -9.16 1.72
C ASP A 133 -19.47 -10.43 1.13
N THR A 134 -18.96 -10.35 -0.10
CA THR A 134 -18.35 -11.50 -0.78
C THR A 134 -17.26 -11.03 -1.74
N LEU A 135 -16.05 -11.54 -1.53
CA LEU A 135 -14.84 -11.26 -2.30
C LEU A 135 -14.81 -12.15 -3.55
N LYS A 136 -14.68 -11.57 -4.74
CA LYS A 136 -14.86 -12.29 -6.01
C LYS A 136 -13.80 -12.00 -7.07
N GLU A 137 -12.96 -10.98 -6.87
CA GLU A 137 -12.15 -10.41 -7.96
C GLU A 137 -10.67 -10.22 -7.60
N PHE A 138 -10.29 -10.24 -6.32
CA PHE A 138 -8.90 -9.98 -5.92
C PHE A 138 -7.83 -10.98 -6.46
N LEU A 139 -8.21 -12.19 -6.89
CA LEU A 139 -7.28 -13.17 -7.48
C LEU A 139 -7.15 -13.04 -9.01
N ASP A 140 -8.06 -12.30 -9.66
CA ASP A 140 -8.15 -12.20 -11.12
C ASP A 140 -7.21 -11.11 -11.66
N ILE A 141 -5.92 -11.41 -11.64
CA ILE A 141 -4.85 -10.50 -12.10
C ILE A 141 -4.88 -10.23 -13.62
N GLU A 142 -5.63 -11.01 -14.40
CA GLU A 142 -5.74 -10.87 -15.86
C GLU A 142 -6.82 -9.85 -16.25
N LYS A 143 -7.80 -9.62 -15.39
CA LYS A 143 -8.70 -8.48 -15.48
C LYS A 143 -8.01 -7.27 -14.85
N TYR A 144 -7.27 -6.54 -15.68
CA TYR A 144 -6.58 -5.28 -15.38
C TYR A 144 -7.48 -4.13 -14.86
N ASP A 145 -8.69 -4.42 -14.34
CA ASP A 145 -9.41 -3.44 -13.55
C ASP A 145 -8.76 -3.36 -12.17
N GLN A 146 -7.73 -2.52 -12.10
CA GLN A 146 -7.01 -2.21 -10.87
C GLN A 146 -7.98 -1.84 -9.73
N GLY A 147 -9.14 -1.24 -10.05
CA GLY A 147 -10.14 -0.81 -9.08
C GLY A 147 -10.63 -1.92 -8.15
N ASN A 148 -10.84 -3.13 -8.67
CA ASN A 148 -11.42 -4.23 -7.89
C ASN A 148 -10.41 -4.84 -6.91
N ILE A 149 -9.13 -4.88 -7.29
CA ILE A 149 -8.06 -5.28 -6.36
C ILE A 149 -8.00 -4.31 -5.17
N TYR A 150 -8.06 -3.00 -5.41
CA TYR A 150 -8.06 -2.01 -4.32
C TYR A 150 -9.35 -2.02 -3.47
N LYS A 151 -10.45 -2.58 -4.00
CA LYS A 151 -11.71 -2.71 -3.27
C LYS A 151 -11.68 -3.88 -2.28
N GLU A 152 -11.16 -5.03 -2.71
CA GLU A 152 -11.27 -6.28 -1.96
C GLU A 152 -10.02 -6.64 -1.15
N SER A 153 -8.83 -6.34 -1.66
CA SER A 153 -7.58 -6.88 -1.12
C SER A 153 -7.32 -6.53 0.35
N GLY A 154 -7.70 -5.32 0.78
CA GLY A 154 -7.61 -4.92 2.20
C GLY A 154 -8.45 -5.81 3.13
N PHE A 155 -9.65 -6.22 2.68
CA PHE A 155 -10.52 -7.13 3.43
C PHE A 155 -9.96 -8.56 3.48
N VAL A 156 -9.26 -9.00 2.42
CA VAL A 156 -8.54 -10.28 2.42
C VAL A 156 -7.46 -10.29 3.51
N ILE A 157 -6.63 -9.24 3.57
CA ILE A 157 -5.59 -9.12 4.59
C ILE A 157 -6.19 -9.03 6.00
N LYS A 158 -7.28 -8.28 6.16
CA LYS A 158 -8.02 -8.21 7.41
C LYS A 158 -8.46 -9.60 7.87
N LYS A 159 -9.14 -10.37 7.01
CA LYS A 159 -9.58 -11.75 7.31
C LYS A 159 -8.42 -12.67 7.71
N LEU A 160 -7.29 -12.60 6.97
CA LEU A 160 -6.11 -13.42 7.28
C LEU A 160 -5.50 -13.08 8.64
N ILE A 161 -5.35 -11.79 8.96
CA ILE A 161 -4.79 -11.35 10.24
C ILE A 161 -5.75 -11.66 11.39
N ASP A 162 -7.04 -11.38 11.23
CA ASP A 162 -8.06 -11.62 12.26
C ASP A 162 -8.14 -13.11 12.62
N LYS A 163 -8.03 -14.00 11.64
CA LYS A 163 -8.11 -15.45 11.85
C LYS A 163 -6.81 -16.08 12.32
N PHE A 164 -5.68 -15.68 11.76
CA PHE A 164 -4.40 -16.41 11.91
C PHE A 164 -3.29 -15.61 12.58
N GLY A 165 -3.51 -14.32 12.82
CA GLY A 165 -2.52 -13.40 13.37
C GLY A 165 -1.52 -12.92 12.32
N LYS A 166 -0.89 -11.78 12.63
CA LYS A 166 0.06 -11.11 11.73
C LYS A 166 1.31 -11.95 11.39
N GLU A 167 1.72 -12.86 12.26
CA GLU A 167 3.00 -13.56 12.09
C GLU A 167 2.99 -14.49 10.87
N LYS A 168 1.84 -15.10 10.58
CA LYS A 168 1.66 -15.89 9.35
C LYS A 168 1.76 -15.04 8.09
N LEU A 169 1.24 -13.81 8.13
CA LEU A 169 1.36 -12.87 7.04
C LEU A 169 2.81 -12.42 6.84
N ILE A 170 3.53 -12.10 7.93
CA ILE A 170 4.96 -11.75 7.87
C ILE A 170 5.79 -12.91 7.31
N GLU A 171 5.49 -14.16 7.68
CA GLU A 171 6.12 -15.35 7.11
C GLU A 171 5.90 -15.42 5.59
N LEU A 172 4.66 -15.22 5.13
CA LEU A 172 4.32 -15.22 3.71
C LEU A 172 5.08 -14.11 2.95
N ILE A 173 5.09 -12.89 3.48
CA ILE A 173 5.79 -11.75 2.87
C ILE A 173 7.28 -12.05 2.72
N LYS A 174 7.94 -12.54 3.78
CA LYS A 174 9.38 -12.89 3.74
C LYS A 174 9.67 -13.95 2.67
N PHE A 175 8.82 -14.96 2.54
CA PHE A 175 8.99 -16.01 1.54
C PHE A 175 8.95 -15.46 0.10
N THR A 176 8.15 -14.43 -0.18
CA THR A 176 8.04 -13.89 -1.54
C THR A 176 9.39 -13.37 -2.09
N SER A 177 10.33 -12.97 -1.23
CA SER A 177 11.66 -12.52 -1.66
C SER A 177 12.50 -13.61 -2.35
N VAL A 178 12.27 -14.88 -2.01
CA VAL A 178 13.02 -16.04 -2.49
C VAL A 178 12.24 -16.91 -3.45
N MET A 179 10.92 -16.70 -3.56
CA MET A 179 10.09 -17.47 -4.48
C MET A 179 10.51 -17.29 -5.94
N LYS A 180 10.33 -18.35 -6.73
CA LYS A 180 10.68 -18.39 -8.16
C LYS A 180 9.48 -18.48 -9.08
N SER A 181 8.31 -18.85 -8.55
CA SER A 181 7.10 -19.04 -9.35
C SER A 181 5.82 -18.80 -8.55
N LYS A 182 4.71 -18.62 -9.28
CA LYS A 182 3.35 -18.58 -8.72
C LYS A 182 2.99 -19.88 -8.01
N VAL A 183 3.46 -21.02 -8.52
CA VAL A 183 3.22 -22.34 -7.92
C VAL A 183 3.87 -22.42 -6.53
N GLU A 184 5.13 -22.01 -6.40
CA GLU A 184 5.81 -21.96 -5.10
C GLU A 184 5.09 -21.05 -4.10
N PHE A 185 4.56 -19.92 -4.55
CA PHE A 185 3.76 -19.02 -3.71
C PHE A 185 2.50 -19.74 -3.18
N LEU A 186 1.73 -20.40 -4.05
CA LEU A 186 0.51 -21.10 -3.68
C LEU A 186 0.79 -22.29 -2.73
N ASP A 187 1.87 -23.04 -2.97
CA ASP A 187 2.30 -24.12 -2.08
C ASP A 187 2.67 -23.58 -0.69
N LYS A 188 3.42 -22.48 -0.63
CA LYS A 188 3.77 -21.85 0.65
C LYS A 188 2.53 -21.31 1.34
N PHE A 189 1.62 -20.67 0.61
CA PHE A 189 0.35 -20.20 1.14
C PHE A 189 -0.42 -21.33 1.81
N LYS A 190 -0.58 -22.46 1.10
CA LYS A 190 -1.25 -23.66 1.64
C LYS A 190 -0.57 -24.21 2.89
N LYS A 191 0.76 -24.20 2.94
CA LYS A 191 1.51 -24.62 4.13
C LYS A 191 1.30 -23.70 5.33
N ILE A 192 1.24 -22.39 5.12
CA ILE A 192 1.06 -21.40 6.20
C ILE A 192 -0.38 -21.46 6.74
N TYR A 193 -1.37 -21.47 5.85
CA TYR A 193 -2.77 -21.31 6.22
C TYR A 193 -3.56 -22.62 6.31
N GLY A 194 -2.98 -23.74 5.87
CA GLY A 194 -3.62 -25.05 5.88
C GLY A 194 -4.69 -25.24 4.81
N SER A 195 -4.78 -24.35 3.82
CA SER A 195 -5.81 -24.38 2.79
C SER A 195 -5.35 -23.67 1.51
N GLU A 196 -5.94 -24.06 0.39
CA GLU A 196 -5.64 -23.45 -0.90
C GLU A 196 -6.20 -22.02 -0.98
N LEU A 197 -5.45 -21.14 -1.65
CA LEU A 197 -5.91 -19.78 -1.90
C LEU A 197 -7.02 -19.81 -2.95
N SER A 198 -8.26 -19.63 -2.49
CA SER A 198 -9.45 -19.54 -3.34
C SER A 198 -10.44 -18.50 -2.79
N TYR A 199 -11.38 -18.07 -3.64
CA TYR A 199 -12.47 -17.20 -3.20
C TYR A 199 -13.33 -17.87 -2.13
N ASP A 200 -13.73 -19.12 -2.33
CA ASP A 200 -14.58 -19.85 -1.38
C ASP A 200 -13.94 -19.94 -0.01
N TRP A 201 -12.65 -20.27 0.03
CA TRP A 201 -11.94 -20.39 1.30
C TRP A 201 -11.80 -19.04 2.00
N ILE A 202 -11.37 -17.99 1.29
CA ILE A 202 -11.25 -16.65 1.87
C ILE A 202 -12.60 -16.10 2.36
N ASN A 203 -13.68 -16.32 1.60
CA ASN A 203 -15.01 -15.89 2.02
C ASN A 203 -15.50 -16.64 3.28
N SER A 204 -15.07 -17.88 3.47
CA SER A 204 -15.40 -18.69 4.66
C SER A 204 -14.66 -18.32 5.95
N LEU A 205 -13.62 -17.48 5.88
CA LEU A 205 -12.85 -17.01 7.05
C LEU A 205 -13.63 -16.01 7.91
#